data_AF-A0A800JC94-F1
#
_entry.id   AF-A0A800JC94-F1
#
_cell.length_a   1.000
_cell.length_b   1.000
_cell.length_c   1.000
_cell.angle_alpha   90.00
_cell.angle_beta   90.00
_cell.angle_gamma   90.00
#
_symmetry.space_group_name_H-M   'P 1'
#
loop_
_entity.id
_entity.type
_entity.pdbx_description
1 polymer ?
#
loop_
_entity_poly.entity_id
_entity_poly.type
_entity_poly.pdbx_seq_one_letter_code
_entity_poly.pdbx_strand_id
1 'polypeptide(L)' 'MKNLSNSKTTHLESLGSLFLQVSYTQLRSFHAVAGTGGFTAASKVLHVGQPTISGQVRALEDYYGVELFHRRGR' A
#
# COMPACT_ATOMS: atom_id res chain seq x y z
N MET A 1 12.41 -15.40 44.24
CA MET A 1 11.26 -15.54 43.32
C MET A 1 11.48 -14.54 42.18
N LYS A 2 11.46 -15.02 40.93
CA LYS A 2 12.07 -14.35 39.76
C LYS A 2 11.16 -13.26 39.16
N ASN A 3 11.83 -12.24 38.63
CA ASN A 3 11.37 -10.96 38.06
C ASN A 3 10.04 -10.97 37.28
N LEU A 4 9.15 -10.04 37.65
CA LEU A 4 7.87 -9.73 36.99
C LEU A 4 7.97 -8.48 36.09
N SER A 5 9.04 -8.33 35.28
CA SER A 5 9.28 -7.10 34.49
C SER A 5 9.35 -7.29 32.97
N ASN A 6 9.02 -8.47 32.42
CA ASN A 6 9.10 -8.69 30.96
C ASN A 6 7.76 -8.70 30.22
N SER A 7 6.63 -8.37 30.86
CA SER A 7 5.30 -8.45 30.22
C SER A 7 4.70 -7.10 29.78
N LYS A 8 5.30 -5.95 30.13
CA LYS A 8 4.72 -4.64 29.79
C LYS A 8 5.24 -4.03 28.47
N THR A 9 6.25 -4.63 27.85
CA THR A 9 6.84 -4.08 26.62
C THR A 9 6.26 -4.70 25.34
N THR A 10 5.51 -5.80 25.43
CA THR A 10 4.96 -6.52 24.26
C THR A 10 3.65 -5.99 23.69
N HIS A 11 3.02 -4.97 24.30
CA HIS A 11 1.70 -4.47 23.85
C HIS A 11 1.75 -3.19 22.99
N LEU A 12 2.87 -2.46 22.97
CA LEU A 12 2.99 -1.19 22.22
C LEU A 12 3.36 -1.38 20.74
N GLU A 13 3.86 -2.56 20.36
CA GLU A 13 4.17 -2.94 18.96
C GLU A 13 2.91 -3.24 18.12
N SER A 14 1.73 -3.41 18.75
CA SER A 14 0.46 -3.64 18.03
C SER A 14 -0.16 -2.38 17.44
N LEU A 15 0.38 -1.19 17.73
CA LEU A 15 -0.10 0.08 17.17
C LEU A 15 0.14 0.19 15.66
N GLY A 16 0.99 -0.67 15.10
CA GLY A 16 1.17 -0.81 13.65
C GLY A 16 -0.12 -1.23 12.91
N SER A 17 -1.11 -1.82 13.59
CA SER A 17 -2.40 -2.21 12.99
C SER A 17 -3.49 -1.15 13.12
N LEU A 18 -3.35 -0.15 14.00
CA LEU A 18 -4.45 0.75 14.35
C LEU A 18 -4.69 1.87 13.32
N PHE A 19 -3.73 2.12 12.42
CA PHE A 19 -3.83 3.11 11.32
C PHE A 19 -3.64 2.51 9.92
N LEU A 20 -3.76 1.19 9.81
CA LEU A 20 -3.74 0.51 8.53
C LEU A 20 -5.14 0.57 7.91
N GLN A 21 -5.46 1.69 7.25
CA GLN A 21 -6.67 1.82 6.45
C GLN A 21 -6.34 2.05 4.97
N VAL A 22 -6.94 1.24 4.10
CA VAL A 22 -6.89 1.45 2.66
C VAL A 22 -7.67 2.71 2.30
N SER A 23 -7.03 3.60 1.54
CA SER A 23 -7.59 4.85 1.07
C SER A 23 -8.29 4.68 -0.29
N TYR A 24 -9.37 5.43 -0.52
CA TYR A 24 -10.03 5.48 -1.82
C TYR A 24 -9.06 5.82 -2.96
N THR A 25 -8.06 6.66 -2.70
CA THR A 25 -7.05 7.07 -3.69
C THR A 25 -6.16 5.91 -4.12
N GLN A 26 -5.91 4.94 -3.23
CA GLN A 26 -5.15 3.72 -3.53
C GLN A 26 -5.96 2.80 -4.44
N LEU A 27 -7.24 2.55 -4.09
CA LEU A 27 -8.15 1.75 -4.90
C LEU A 27 -8.40 2.39 -6.28
N ARG A 28 -8.58 3.71 -6.33
CA ARG A 28 -8.75 4.47 -7.58
C ARG A 28 -7.51 4.34 -8.48
N SER A 29 -6.31 4.40 -7.88
CA SER A 29 -5.05 4.25 -8.62
C SER A 29 -4.91 2.83 -9.17
N PHE A 30 -5.17 1.81 -8.35
CA PHE A 30 -5.19 0.42 -8.78
C PHE A 30 -6.17 0.17 -9.94
N HIS A 31 -7.44 0.56 -9.77
CA HIS A 31 -8.47 0.40 -10.79
C HIS A 31 -8.10 1.08 -12.11
N ALA A 32 -7.53 2.29 -12.05
CA ALA A 32 -7.08 2.99 -13.24
C ALA A 32 -5.94 2.27 -13.96
N VAL A 33 -4.92 1.79 -13.24
CA VAL A 33 -3.81 1.04 -13.85
C VAL A 33 -4.30 -0.24 -14.51
N ALA A 34 -5.21 -0.97 -13.85
CA ALA A 34 -5.83 -2.17 -14.40
C ALA A 34 -6.66 -1.86 -15.65
N GLY A 35 -7.48 -0.81 -15.62
CA GLY A 35 -8.33 -0.41 -16.74
C GLY A 35 -7.57 0.15 -17.94
N THR A 36 -6.45 0.86 -17.72
CA THR A 36 -5.65 1.44 -18.81
C THR A 36 -4.49 0.56 -19.26
N GLY A 37 -4.23 -0.55 -18.58
CA GLY A 37 -3.13 -1.47 -18.90
C GLY A 37 -1.73 -0.94 -18.58
N GLY A 38 -1.61 0.11 -17.76
CA GLY A 38 -0.29 0.65 -17.41
C GLY A 38 -0.29 1.99 -16.67
N PHE A 39 0.75 2.21 -15.88
CA PHE A 39 0.91 3.38 -15.00
C PHE A 39 0.94 4.72 -15.74
N THR A 40 1.63 4.79 -16.89
CA THR A 40 1.70 6.01 -17.70
C THR A 40 0.34 6.38 -18.30
N ALA A 41 -0.44 5.39 -18.74
CA ALA A 41 -1.78 5.64 -19.28
C ALA A 41 -2.75 6.07 -18.16
N ALA A 42 -2.68 5.43 -17.00
CA ALA A 42 -3.47 5.80 -15.83
C ALA A 42 -3.19 7.24 -15.36
N SER A 43 -1.92 7.68 -15.41
CA SER A 43 -1.51 9.05 -15.06
C SER A 43 -2.23 10.10 -15.91
N LYS A 44 -2.39 9.83 -17.21
CA LYS A 44 -3.12 10.71 -18.13
C LYS A 44 -4.62 10.76 -17.81
N VAL A 45 -5.23 9.61 -17.53
CA VAL A 45 -6.67 9.52 -17.21
C VAL A 45 -6.98 10.20 -15.87
N LEU A 46 -6.15 9.97 -14.85
CA LEU A 46 -6.39 10.48 -13.51
C LEU A 46 -5.88 11.91 -13.28
N HIS A 47 -5.15 12.50 -14.24
CA HIS A 47 -4.53 13.83 -14.15
C HIS A 47 -3.63 13.99 -12.92
N VAL A 48 -2.89 12.93 -12.58
CA VAL A 48 -1.93 12.93 -11.47
C VAL A 48 -0.60 12.33 -11.95
N GLY A 49 0.50 12.70 -11.31
CA GLY A 49 1.82 12.19 -11.68
C GLY A 49 1.90 10.66 -11.55
N GLN A 50 2.57 10.01 -12.50
CA GLN A 50 2.85 8.57 -12.43
C GLN A 50 3.54 8.13 -11.12
N PRO A 51 4.46 8.92 -10.50
CA PRO A 51 5.02 8.58 -9.19
C PRO A 51 3.95 8.48 -8.09
N THR A 52 2.94 9.35 -8.11
CA THR A 52 1.82 9.31 -7.17
C THR A 52 1.05 8.01 -7.32
N ILE A 53 0.62 7.66 -8.54
CA ILE A 53 -0.10 6.41 -8.81
C ILE A 53 0.73 5.19 -8.39
N SER A 54 2.03 5.19 -8.73
CA SER A 54 2.93 4.08 -8.40
C SER A 54 3.06 3.91 -6.89
N GLY A 55 3.19 5.02 -6.14
CA GLY A 55 3.22 5.00 -4.67
C GLY A 55 1.90 4.54 -4.04
N GLN A 56 0.77 4.96 -4.61
CA GLN A 56 -0.56 4.54 -4.13
C GLN A 56 -0.82 3.05 -4.34
N VAL A 57 -0.43 2.49 -5.49
CA VAL A 57 -0.52 1.06 -5.76
C VAL A 57 0.46 0.29 -4.87
N ARG A 58 1.70 0.76 -4.75
CA ARG A 58 2.73 0.15 -3.88
C ARG A 58 2.25 0.06 -2.43
N ALA A 59 1.63 1.12 -1.91
CA ALA A 59 1.08 1.11 -0.55
C ALA A 59 -0.03 0.07 -0.39
N LEU A 60 -0.81 -0.21 -1.44
CA LEU A 60 -1.85 -1.25 -1.44
C LEU A 60 -1.23 -2.66 -1.47
N GLU A 61 -0.18 -2.85 -2.26
CA GLU A 61 0.61 -4.09 -2.32
C GLU A 61 1.25 -4.40 -0.96
N ASP A 62 1.93 -3.40 -0.36
CA ASP A 62 2.60 -3.52 0.93
C ASP A 62 1.59 -3.81 2.06
N TYR A 63 0.40 -3.21 2.00
CA TYR A 63 -0.68 -3.42 2.97
C TYR A 63 -1.18 -4.87 2.99
N TYR A 64 -1.48 -5.41 1.81
CA TYR A 64 -2.06 -6.75 1.68
C TYR A 64 -1.00 -7.85 1.55
N GLY A 65 0.28 -7.48 1.39
CA GLY A 65 1.36 -8.43 1.15
C GLY A 65 1.22 -9.15 -0.19
N VAL A 66 0.67 -8.50 -1.21
CA VAL A 66 0.42 -9.07 -2.54
C VAL A 66 1.02 -8.22 -3.64
N GLU A 67 1.44 -8.85 -4.75
CA GLU A 67 1.78 -8.15 -5.98
C GLU A 67 0.51 -7.94 -6.82
N LEU A 68 0.17 -6.69 -7.12
CA LEU A 68 -1.03 -6.36 -7.90
C LEU A 68 -0.74 -6.27 -9.40
N PHE A 69 0.48 -5.90 -9.78
CA PHE A 69 0.89 -5.82 -11.18
C PHE A 69 2.30 -6.35 -11.41
N HIS A 70 2.43 -7.32 -12.32
CA HIS A 70 3.71 -7.76 -12.81
C HIS A 70 4.40 -6.68 -13.64
N ARG A 71 5.57 -6.23 -13.19
CA ARG A 71 6.40 -5.29 -13.94
C ARG A 71 7.12 -6.04 -15.06
N ARG A 72 6.50 -6.15 -16.23
CA ARG A 72 7.20 -6.54 -17.44
C ARG A 72 8.15 -5.40 -17.83
N GLY A 73 9.42 -5.54 -17.46
CA GLY A 73 10.50 -4.76 -18.07
C GLY A 73 10.45 -4.94 -19.58
N ARG A 74 10.77 -3.88 -20.33
CA ARG A 74 11.05 -4.03 -21.76
C ARG A 74 12.31 -4.87 -21.95
#